data_AF-A0A2P4T2D0-F1
#
_entry.id   AF-A0A2P4T2D0-F1
#
_cell.length_a   1.000
_cell.length_b   1.000
_cell.length_c   1.000
_cell.angle_alpha   90.00
_cell.angle_beta   90.00
_cell.angle_gamma   90.00
#
_symmetry.space_group_name_H-M   'P 1'
#
loop_
_entity.id
_entity.type
_entity.pdbx_description
1 polymer ?
#
loop_
_entity_poly.entity_id
_entity_poly.type
_entity_poly.pdbx_seq_one_letter_code
_entity_poly.pdbx_strand_id
1 'polypeptide(L)'
;DGCGHVVMYQDSGTLASKNYPGTYPNYTLCEKKIQVPQGKRLILKIGDLDIESQKCESSYLTILSSSTLHGPYCGNMMPVPKEIILDSNEATIHFESGSHVSGRGFLLSYASSDHPDLITCLERANHYTKTEYSRYCPAGCRDIAGDISGNIEEGYRDTSLLCKSAIHAGVIADELGGQISVTQQKGISRYEGVVANGISSHDLVPSDPGHIHFVNPTEDTGIHSVYSCA
;
A
#
# COMPACT_ATOMS: atom_id res chain seq x y z
N ASP A 1 -5.88 -17.12 15.07
CA ASP A 1 -5.22 -15.94 14.51
C ASP A 1 -5.74 -15.69 13.09
N GLY A 2 -6.47 -14.60 12.92
CA GLY A 2 -7.07 -14.14 11.66
C GLY A 2 -6.24 -13.07 10.95
N CYS A 3 -5.06 -12.71 11.46
CA CYS A 3 -4.16 -11.78 10.79
C CYS A 3 -3.36 -12.51 9.70
N GLY A 4 -3.18 -11.84 8.56
CA GLY A 4 -2.36 -12.29 7.46
C GLY A 4 -1.05 -11.52 7.42
N HIS A 5 -0.86 -10.80 6.31
CA HIS A 5 0.28 -9.91 6.15
C HIS A 5 0.24 -8.78 7.19
N VAL A 6 1.29 -8.68 8.01
CA VAL A 6 1.43 -7.62 9.01
C VAL A 6 2.88 -7.15 9.03
N VAL A 7 3.09 -5.91 8.61
CA VAL A 7 4.38 -5.22 8.70
C VAL A 7 4.13 -3.90 9.41
N MET A 8 4.88 -3.65 10.47
CA MET A 8 4.76 -2.46 11.30
C MET A 8 6.16 -1.87 11.50
N TYR A 9 6.29 -0.58 11.22
CA TYR A 9 7.50 0.19 11.45
C TYR A 9 7.18 1.45 12.24
N GLN A 10 8.22 2.17 12.66
CA GLN A 10 8.09 3.33 13.56
C GLN A 10 7.08 4.36 13.03
N ASP A 11 7.13 4.71 11.75
CA ASP A 11 6.29 5.78 11.18
C ASP A 11 5.17 5.28 10.24
N SER A 12 5.15 4.00 9.85
CA SER A 12 4.14 3.45 8.93
C SER A 12 4.05 1.92 8.94
N GLY A 13 3.04 1.37 8.29
CA GLY A 13 2.91 -0.07 8.08
C GLY A 13 1.66 -0.49 7.32
N THR A 14 1.57 -1.79 7.06
CA THR A 14 0.48 -2.42 6.31
C THR A 14 -0.01 -3.68 7.02
N LEU A 15 -1.33 -3.82 7.08
CA LEU A 15 -2.02 -4.93 7.71
C LEU A 15 -3.08 -5.50 6.76
N ALA A 16 -3.19 -6.82 6.71
CA ALA A 16 -4.22 -7.52 5.97
C ALA A 16 -4.83 -8.67 6.79
N SER A 17 -6.05 -9.04 6.44
CA SER A 17 -6.66 -10.29 6.92
C SER A 17 -5.86 -11.50 6.44
N LYS A 18 -5.98 -12.61 7.18
CA LYS A 18 -5.38 -13.89 6.79
C LYS A 18 -5.86 -14.31 5.41
N ASN A 19 -4.94 -14.85 4.62
CA ASN A 19 -5.11 -15.25 3.22
C ASN A 19 -5.35 -14.13 2.21
N TYR A 20 -5.42 -12.85 2.61
CA TYR A 20 -5.62 -11.75 1.66
C TYR A 20 -4.64 -11.83 0.48
N PRO A 21 -5.08 -11.68 -0.79
CA PRO A 21 -6.44 -11.31 -1.23
C PRO A 21 -7.39 -12.49 -1.45
N GLY A 22 -7.01 -13.71 -1.07
CA GLY A 22 -7.91 -14.86 -1.01
C GLY A 22 -8.91 -14.76 0.15
N THR A 23 -9.85 -15.70 0.18
CA THR A 23 -10.92 -15.69 1.19
C THR A 23 -10.36 -15.82 2.62
N TYR A 24 -10.76 -14.91 3.49
CA TYR A 24 -10.38 -14.96 4.90
C TYR A 24 -11.01 -16.20 5.59
N PRO A 25 -10.47 -16.72 6.69
CA PRO A 25 -11.04 -17.92 7.32
C PRO A 25 -12.27 -17.59 8.19
N ASN A 26 -13.20 -18.54 8.29
CA ASN A 26 -14.35 -18.48 9.21
C ASN A 26 -13.89 -18.48 10.69
N TYR A 27 -14.64 -17.81 11.57
CA TYR A 27 -14.46 -17.86 13.02
C TYR A 27 -13.05 -17.47 13.49
N THR A 28 -12.51 -16.40 12.93
CA THR A 28 -11.18 -15.90 13.29
C THR A 28 -11.22 -14.49 13.82
N LEU A 29 -10.24 -14.19 14.67
CA LEU A 29 -9.98 -12.88 15.22
C LEU A 29 -8.57 -12.43 14.82
N CYS A 30 -8.46 -11.24 14.24
CA CYS A 30 -7.23 -10.49 14.09
C CYS A 30 -7.32 -9.25 14.96
N GLU A 31 -6.44 -9.15 15.97
CA GLU A 31 -6.30 -7.94 16.77
C GLU A 31 -4.86 -7.48 16.74
N LYS A 32 -4.64 -6.24 16.31
CA LYS A 32 -3.32 -5.64 16.17
C LYS A 32 -3.32 -4.20 16.64
N LYS A 33 -2.41 -3.93 17.57
CA LYS A 33 -2.11 -2.59 18.05
C LYS A 33 -1.08 -1.94 17.12
N ILE A 34 -1.42 -0.79 16.55
CA ILE A 34 -0.52 0.04 15.75
C ILE A 34 -0.15 1.28 16.53
N GLN A 35 1.08 1.76 16.35
CA GLN A 35 1.59 2.93 17.06
C GLN A 35 2.60 3.68 16.19
N VAL A 36 2.51 5.00 16.19
CA VAL A 36 3.50 5.94 15.62
C VAL A 36 4.16 6.75 16.76
N PRO A 37 5.24 7.52 16.50
CA PRO A 37 5.95 8.24 17.54
C PRO A 37 5.05 9.20 18.31
N GLN A 38 5.37 9.38 19.58
CA GLN A 38 4.63 10.29 20.46
C GLN A 38 4.60 11.71 19.89
N GLY A 39 3.46 12.38 20.03
CA GLY A 39 3.25 13.74 19.49
C GLY A 39 2.75 13.78 18.05
N LYS A 40 2.73 12.65 17.34
CA LYS A 40 2.13 12.52 16.01
C LYS A 40 0.73 11.91 16.10
N ARG A 41 -0.04 12.05 15.01
CA ARG A 41 -1.35 11.42 14.84
C ARG A 41 -1.28 10.27 13.83
N LEU A 42 -2.19 9.32 13.91
CA LEU A 42 -2.32 8.24 12.93
C LEU A 42 -3.19 8.67 11.75
N ILE A 43 -2.71 8.40 10.54
CA ILE A 43 -3.48 8.41 9.29
C ILE A 43 -3.61 6.97 8.85
N LEU A 44 -4.84 6.50 8.60
CA LEU A 44 -5.12 5.16 8.11
C LEU A 44 -5.82 5.26 6.76
N LYS A 45 -5.48 4.37 5.84
CA LYS A 45 -6.16 4.18 4.56
C LYS A 45 -6.60 2.75 4.38
N ILE A 46 -7.88 2.56 4.05
CA ILE A 46 -8.45 1.26 3.72
C ILE A 46 -8.31 1.09 2.21
N GLY A 47 -7.38 0.22 1.79
CA GLY A 47 -7.10 -0.04 0.37
C GLY A 47 -8.08 -1.01 -0.26
N ASP A 48 -8.52 -2.01 0.52
CA ASP A 48 -9.54 -2.96 0.13
C ASP A 48 -10.36 -3.37 1.35
N LEU A 49 -11.66 -3.53 1.16
CA LEU A 49 -12.59 -4.03 2.17
C LEU A 49 -13.69 -4.84 1.48
N ASP A 50 -13.63 -6.14 1.68
CA ASP A 50 -14.55 -7.11 1.11
C ASP A 50 -14.85 -8.18 2.17
N ILE A 51 -15.69 -7.79 3.13
CA ILE A 51 -16.12 -8.63 4.25
C ILE A 51 -17.59 -8.98 4.05
N GLU A 52 -17.89 -10.27 3.94
CA GLU A 52 -19.23 -10.81 3.79
C GLU A 52 -20.01 -10.71 5.11
N SER A 53 -20.79 -9.64 5.24
CA SER A 53 -21.82 -9.46 6.27
C SER A 53 -22.84 -8.43 5.80
N GLN A 54 -24.12 -8.61 6.14
CA GLN A 54 -25.18 -7.68 5.73
C GLN A 54 -25.22 -6.41 6.58
N LYS A 55 -25.01 -6.55 7.89
CA LYS A 55 -25.10 -5.47 8.89
C LYS A 55 -23.84 -5.38 9.76
N CYS A 56 -22.76 -6.02 9.32
CA CYS A 56 -21.52 -6.14 10.07
C CYS A 56 -21.72 -6.77 11.46
N GLU A 57 -22.73 -7.62 11.61
CA GLU A 57 -23.07 -8.30 12.88
C GLU A 57 -22.26 -9.58 13.09
N SER A 58 -21.91 -10.25 11.98
CA SER A 58 -21.21 -11.54 12.00
C SER A 58 -19.72 -11.41 11.70
N SER A 59 -19.36 -10.50 10.79
CA SER A 59 -18.00 -10.27 10.36
C SER A 59 -17.81 -8.78 10.16
N TYR A 60 -16.75 -8.20 10.74
CA TYR A 60 -16.55 -6.75 10.73
C TYR A 60 -15.11 -6.35 11.03
N LEU A 61 -14.74 -5.16 10.57
CA LEU A 61 -13.53 -4.45 10.95
C LEU A 61 -13.88 -3.24 11.82
N THR A 62 -13.24 -3.10 12.97
CA THR A 62 -13.29 -1.91 13.81
C THR A 62 -11.90 -1.36 14.07
N ILE A 63 -11.82 -0.06 14.31
CA ILE A 63 -10.59 0.64 14.67
C ILE A 63 -10.89 1.43 15.94
N LEU A 64 -10.27 1.04 17.05
CA LEU A 64 -10.41 1.72 18.33
C LEU A 64 -9.21 2.64 18.55
N SER A 65 -9.48 3.92 18.76
CA SER A 65 -8.47 4.95 19.03
C SER A 65 -8.85 5.72 20.28
N SER A 66 -8.06 5.60 21.34
CA SER A 66 -8.41 6.14 22.66
C SER A 66 -9.79 5.63 23.11
N SER A 67 -10.81 6.49 23.14
CA SER A 67 -12.21 6.15 23.47
C SER A 67 -13.15 6.17 22.26
N THR A 68 -12.62 6.38 21.05
CA THR A 68 -13.40 6.51 19.83
C THR A 68 -13.34 5.22 19.02
N LEU A 69 -14.51 4.64 18.74
CA LEU A 69 -14.64 3.47 17.89
C LEU A 69 -15.04 3.90 16.48
N HIS A 70 -14.25 3.50 15.48
CA HIS A 70 -14.56 3.63 14.07
C HIS A 70 -15.03 2.28 13.52
N GLY A 71 -16.10 2.29 12.71
CA GLY A 71 -16.79 1.09 12.25
C GLY A 71 -18.03 0.76 13.09
N PRO A 72 -18.53 -0.49 13.04
CA PRO A 72 -17.99 -1.61 12.28
C PRO A 72 -18.08 -1.38 10.76
N TYR A 73 -17.08 -1.87 10.03
CA TYR A 73 -17.03 -1.83 8.57
C TYR A 73 -17.14 -3.25 8.00
N CYS A 74 -17.93 -3.39 6.93
CA CYS A 74 -18.04 -4.62 6.14
C CYS A 74 -18.41 -4.28 4.68
N GLY A 75 -18.33 -5.25 3.76
CA GLY A 75 -18.38 -5.02 2.31
C GLY A 75 -19.69 -4.42 1.76
N ASN A 76 -20.82 -4.58 2.47
CA ASN A 76 -22.12 -4.03 2.06
C ASN A 76 -22.42 -2.65 2.67
N MET A 77 -21.58 -2.12 3.57
CA MET A 77 -21.81 -0.84 4.19
C MET A 77 -21.16 0.26 3.35
N MET A 78 -21.96 1.22 2.86
CA MET A 78 -21.46 2.36 2.09
C MET A 78 -21.93 3.68 2.72
N PRO A 79 -21.06 4.71 2.81
CA PRO A 79 -19.67 4.74 2.35
C PRO A 79 -18.67 4.25 3.41
N VAL A 80 -17.75 3.36 3.02
CA VAL A 80 -16.52 3.09 3.79
C VAL A 80 -15.56 4.27 3.61
N PRO A 81 -15.06 4.89 4.68
CA PRO A 81 -14.08 5.97 4.55
C PRO A 81 -12.77 5.41 3.98
N LYS A 82 -12.29 6.01 2.88
CA LYS A 82 -10.98 5.67 2.31
C LYS A 82 -9.82 6.11 3.19
N GLU A 83 -10.04 7.14 4.00
CA GLU A 83 -9.06 7.71 4.91
C GLU A 83 -9.70 7.99 6.27
N ILE A 84 -8.99 7.65 7.33
CA ILE A 84 -9.39 7.91 8.71
C ILE A 84 -8.19 8.56 9.41
N ILE A 85 -8.39 9.77 9.91
CA ILE A 85 -7.40 10.49 10.72
C ILE A 85 -7.80 10.34 12.18
N LEU A 86 -6.88 9.85 13.01
CA LEU A 86 -7.11 9.63 14.43
C LEU A 86 -6.38 10.70 15.24
N ASP A 87 -7.04 11.23 16.28
CA ASP A 87 -6.42 12.16 17.23
C ASP A 87 -5.60 11.43 18.31
N SER A 88 -4.93 10.36 17.93
CA SER A 88 -4.08 9.50 18.76
C SER A 88 -2.87 9.04 17.96
N ASN A 89 -1.77 8.76 18.65
CA ASN A 89 -0.58 8.11 18.06
C ASN A 89 -0.69 6.57 18.10
N GLU A 90 -1.80 6.03 18.58
CA GLU A 90 -2.03 4.61 18.81
C GLU A 90 -3.47 4.21 18.49
N ALA A 91 -3.65 3.04 17.88
CA ALA A 91 -4.96 2.45 17.63
C ALA A 91 -4.92 0.92 17.68
N THR A 92 -6.06 0.30 17.99
CA THR A 92 -6.26 -1.14 17.89
C THR A 92 -7.12 -1.45 16.68
N ILE A 93 -6.56 -2.20 15.73
CA ILE A 93 -7.24 -2.76 14.57
C ILE A 93 -7.82 -4.11 15.00
N HIS A 94 -9.13 -4.27 14.87
CA HIS A 94 -9.84 -5.48 15.27
C HIS A 94 -10.70 -5.96 14.10
N PHE A 95 -10.42 -7.17 13.61
CA PHE A 95 -11.21 -7.85 12.59
C PHE A 95 -11.69 -9.18 13.15
N GLU A 96 -13.01 -9.36 13.16
CA GLU A 96 -13.66 -10.60 13.57
C GLU A 96 -14.44 -11.17 12.39
N SER A 97 -14.35 -12.47 12.17
CA SER A 97 -15.10 -13.19 11.13
C SER A 97 -16.04 -14.23 11.73
N GLY A 98 -17.27 -14.24 11.25
CA GLY A 98 -18.25 -15.29 11.48
C GLY A 98 -18.27 -16.32 10.34
N SER A 99 -19.43 -16.94 10.12
CA SER A 99 -19.65 -17.82 8.96
C SER A 99 -19.83 -16.99 7.68
N HIS A 100 -19.09 -17.34 6.63
CA HIS A 100 -19.19 -16.78 5.28
C HIS A 100 -18.72 -17.82 4.24
N VAL A 101 -18.91 -17.51 2.96
CA VAL A 101 -18.45 -18.36 1.83
C VAL A 101 -17.48 -17.63 0.91
N SER A 102 -17.40 -16.30 1.00
CA SER A 102 -16.63 -15.42 0.13
C SER A 102 -16.11 -14.18 0.88
N GLY A 103 -15.46 -13.29 0.14
CA GLY A 103 -14.89 -12.04 0.67
C GLY A 103 -13.37 -12.10 0.82
N ARG A 104 -12.65 -11.13 0.26
CA ARG A 104 -11.17 -11.05 0.35
C ARG A 104 -10.67 -10.60 1.73
N GLY A 105 -11.54 -9.97 2.52
CA GLY A 105 -11.24 -9.45 3.85
C GLY A 105 -10.83 -7.99 3.80
N PHE A 106 -9.69 -7.61 4.37
CA PHE A 106 -9.25 -6.21 4.38
C PHE A 106 -7.76 -6.07 4.05
N LEU A 107 -7.42 -4.92 3.48
CA LEU A 107 -6.07 -4.38 3.42
C LEU A 107 -6.09 -2.93 3.91
N LEU A 108 -5.27 -2.64 4.91
CA LEU A 108 -5.13 -1.33 5.52
C LEU A 108 -3.66 -0.92 5.55
N SER A 109 -3.40 0.35 5.28
CA SER A 109 -2.11 0.99 5.48
C SER A 109 -2.25 2.12 6.49
N TYR A 110 -1.21 2.36 7.29
CA TYR A 110 -1.15 3.48 8.21
C TYR A 110 0.18 4.22 8.11
N ALA A 111 0.17 5.50 8.49
CA ALA A 111 1.37 6.30 8.70
C ALA A 111 1.14 7.37 9.76
N SER A 112 2.23 7.99 10.21
CA SER A 112 2.17 9.17 11.04
C SER A 112 1.67 10.40 10.26
N SER A 113 1.20 11.40 10.99
CA SER A 113 0.69 12.65 10.42
C SER A 113 1.70 13.48 9.63
N ASP A 114 2.99 13.11 9.67
CA ASP A 114 4.04 13.73 8.86
C ASP A 114 3.96 13.30 7.38
N HIS A 115 3.16 12.26 7.08
CA HIS A 115 2.98 11.69 5.75
C HIS A 115 1.51 11.82 5.28
N PRO A 116 1.01 13.06 5.05
CA PRO A 116 -0.39 13.30 4.68
C PRO A 116 -0.77 12.76 3.29
N ASP A 117 0.22 12.46 2.47
CA ASP A 117 0.11 11.90 1.12
C ASP A 117 0.32 10.38 1.09
N LEU A 118 0.12 9.71 2.23
CA LEU A 118 0.06 8.25 2.36
C LEU A 118 -0.81 7.63 1.26
N ILE A 119 -0.32 6.55 0.65
CA ILE A 119 -1.08 5.69 -0.25
C ILE A 119 -1.17 4.27 0.31
N THR A 120 -1.96 3.41 -0.32
CA THR A 120 -2.01 1.98 0.05
C THR A 120 -1.11 1.18 -0.88
N CYS A 121 -0.75 -0.04 -0.50
CA CYS A 121 0.03 -0.93 -1.36
C CYS A 121 -0.67 -1.33 -2.67
N LEU A 122 -1.96 -1.01 -2.84
CA LEU A 122 -2.75 -1.28 -4.05
C LEU A 122 -2.77 -0.10 -5.04
N GLU A 123 -2.15 1.02 -4.68
CA GLU A 123 -2.17 2.22 -5.51
C GLU A 123 -1.37 2.01 -6.80
N ARG A 124 -1.88 2.56 -7.91
CA ARG A 124 -1.29 2.48 -9.26
C ARG A 124 -1.12 3.88 -9.83
N ALA A 125 -0.21 4.03 -10.77
CA ALA A 125 0.10 5.34 -11.34
C ALA A 125 -1.05 5.91 -12.16
N ASN A 126 -1.76 5.06 -12.91
CA ASN A 126 -2.92 5.43 -13.71
C ASN A 126 -4.12 5.95 -12.89
N HIS A 127 -4.08 5.89 -11.56
CA HIS A 127 -5.04 6.57 -10.68
C HIS A 127 -4.80 8.09 -10.57
N TYR A 128 -3.63 8.57 -11.04
CA TYR A 128 -3.23 9.97 -10.97
C TYR A 128 -3.24 10.61 -12.35
N THR A 129 -3.77 11.83 -12.43
CA THR A 129 -3.82 12.62 -13.66
C THR A 129 -2.62 13.54 -13.84
N LYS A 130 -1.88 13.83 -12.77
CA LYS A 130 -0.67 14.66 -12.83
C LYS A 130 0.48 13.87 -13.44
N THR A 131 1.25 14.52 -14.31
CA THR A 131 2.46 13.94 -14.91
C THR A 131 3.58 13.82 -13.90
N GLU A 132 3.62 14.67 -12.87
CA GLU A 132 4.61 14.60 -11.79
C GLU A 132 3.92 14.73 -10.44
N TYR A 133 4.28 13.86 -9.51
CA TYR A 133 3.75 13.89 -8.14
C TYR A 133 4.65 13.11 -7.18
N SER A 134 4.45 13.37 -5.89
CA SER A 134 5.07 12.61 -4.82
C SER A 134 4.02 11.95 -3.93
N ARG A 135 4.32 10.76 -3.41
CA ARG A 135 3.46 10.00 -2.49
C ARG A 135 4.29 9.32 -1.43
N TYR A 136 3.67 9.02 -0.30
CA TYR A 136 4.30 8.22 0.75
C TYR A 136 3.81 6.77 0.70
N CYS A 137 4.74 5.86 0.43
CA CYS A 137 4.49 4.42 0.49
C CYS A 137 4.66 3.90 1.92
N PRO A 138 3.67 3.14 2.44
CA PRO A 138 3.79 2.52 3.76
C PRO A 138 4.77 1.34 3.72
N ALA A 139 5.26 0.94 4.88
CA ALA A 139 6.03 -0.29 5.00
C ALA A 139 5.18 -1.54 4.67
N GLY A 140 5.83 -2.56 4.11
CA GLY A 140 5.27 -3.89 3.85
C GLY A 140 4.40 -3.98 2.60
N CYS A 141 4.82 -3.40 1.48
CA CYS A 141 4.14 -3.53 0.19
C CYS A 141 4.72 -4.62 -0.73
N ARG A 142 5.90 -5.19 -0.43
CA ARG A 142 6.55 -6.21 -1.27
C ARG A 142 5.66 -7.44 -1.49
N ASP A 143 5.12 -7.97 -0.40
CA ASP A 143 4.42 -9.27 -0.42
C ASP A 143 2.89 -9.13 -0.58
N ILE A 144 2.39 -7.89 -0.76
CA ILE A 144 0.98 -7.65 -1.13
C ILE A 144 0.73 -8.10 -2.55
N ALA A 145 -0.31 -8.89 -2.78
CA ALA A 145 -0.60 -9.45 -4.10
C ALA A 145 -0.82 -8.36 -5.18
N GLY A 146 -0.30 -8.63 -6.38
CA GLY A 146 -0.40 -7.76 -7.54
C GLY A 146 0.93 -7.65 -8.28
N ASP A 147 0.82 -7.58 -9.60
CA ASP A 147 1.95 -7.64 -10.51
C ASP A 147 2.52 -6.26 -10.84
N ILE A 148 3.79 -6.27 -11.25
CA ILE A 148 4.49 -5.13 -11.82
C ILE A 148 5.11 -5.55 -13.16
N SER A 149 5.22 -4.63 -14.10
CA SER A 149 5.87 -4.86 -15.40
C SER A 149 6.84 -3.74 -15.69
N GLY A 150 8.02 -4.10 -16.19
CA GLY A 150 9.12 -3.16 -16.45
C GLY A 150 10.21 -3.19 -15.39
N ASN A 151 11.13 -2.24 -15.49
CA ASN A 151 12.35 -2.20 -14.71
C ASN A 151 12.78 -0.75 -14.44
N ILE A 152 13.87 -0.55 -13.71
CA ILE A 152 14.34 0.81 -13.35
C ILE A 152 14.94 1.58 -14.52
N GLU A 153 15.48 0.89 -15.53
CA GLU A 153 16.15 1.52 -16.67
C GLU A 153 15.14 2.11 -17.67
N GLU A 154 14.13 1.32 -18.04
CA GLU A 154 13.09 1.69 -19.02
C GLU A 154 11.79 2.19 -18.37
N GLY A 155 11.69 2.08 -17.06
CA GLY A 155 10.50 2.43 -16.30
C GLY A 155 9.49 1.28 -16.17
N TYR A 156 8.43 1.55 -15.42
CA TYR A 156 7.39 0.59 -15.08
C TYR A 156 6.09 0.95 -15.79
N ARG A 157 5.29 -0.04 -16.14
CA ARG A 157 3.94 0.24 -16.64
C ARG A 157 3.12 0.97 -15.58
N ASP A 158 2.35 1.98 -15.98
CA ASP A 158 1.50 2.80 -15.11
C ASP A 158 0.42 2.01 -14.34
N THR A 159 0.02 0.86 -14.87
CA THR A 159 -0.86 -0.09 -14.18
C THR A 159 -0.14 -0.93 -13.14
N SER A 160 1.18 -0.83 -12.96
CA SER A 160 1.92 -1.57 -11.93
C SER A 160 1.61 -1.00 -10.53
N LEU A 161 1.71 -1.83 -9.49
CA LEU A 161 1.61 -1.36 -8.12
C LEU A 161 2.76 -0.39 -7.80
N LEU A 162 2.45 0.85 -7.41
CA LEU A 162 3.43 1.92 -7.24
C LEU A 162 4.49 1.58 -6.20
N CYS A 163 4.08 1.26 -4.97
CA CYS A 163 5.02 0.99 -3.88
C CYS A 163 5.84 -0.27 -4.13
N LYS A 164 5.24 -1.31 -4.71
CA LYS A 164 5.99 -2.52 -5.10
C LYS A 164 7.01 -2.22 -6.19
N SER A 165 6.65 -1.40 -7.18
CA SER A 165 7.59 -0.96 -8.23
C SER A 165 8.73 -0.12 -7.65
N ALA A 166 8.46 0.72 -6.64
CA ALA A 166 9.48 1.52 -5.96
C ALA A 166 10.47 0.65 -5.15
N ILE A 167 9.97 -0.39 -4.48
CA ILE A 167 10.82 -1.39 -3.79
C ILE A 167 11.64 -2.17 -4.82
N HIS A 168 11.01 -2.62 -5.90
CA HIS A 168 11.70 -3.32 -7.00
C HIS A 168 12.81 -2.44 -7.61
N ALA A 169 12.56 -1.14 -7.77
CA ALA A 169 13.52 -0.16 -8.23
C ALA A 169 14.64 0.18 -7.23
N GLY A 170 14.50 -0.22 -5.95
CA GLY A 170 15.45 0.15 -4.89
C GLY A 170 15.32 1.61 -4.42
N VAL A 171 14.22 2.28 -4.75
CA VAL A 171 13.95 3.68 -4.36
C VAL A 171 13.60 3.78 -2.87
N ILE A 172 12.91 2.75 -2.35
CA ILE A 172 12.54 2.63 -0.94
C ILE A 172 12.80 1.20 -0.45
N ALA A 173 13.00 1.05 0.86
CA ALA A 173 13.06 -0.26 1.52
C ALA A 173 11.66 -0.70 1.97
N ASP A 174 11.33 -1.98 1.78
CA ASP A 174 9.99 -2.51 2.10
C ASP A 174 9.66 -2.37 3.59
N GLU A 175 10.62 -2.67 4.47
CA GLU A 175 10.44 -2.62 5.91
C GLU A 175 10.28 -1.20 6.48
N LEU A 176 10.69 -0.17 5.74
CA LEU A 176 10.61 1.23 6.18
C LEU A 176 9.47 2.00 5.51
N GLY A 177 9.10 1.61 4.28
CA GLY A 177 8.35 2.48 3.38
C GLY A 177 9.18 3.68 2.94
N GLY A 178 8.53 4.74 2.47
CA GLY A 178 9.23 5.98 2.14
C GLY A 178 8.51 6.87 1.14
N GLN A 179 9.05 8.08 0.99
CA GLN A 179 8.60 9.04 -0.01
C GLN A 179 9.08 8.62 -1.40
N ILE A 180 8.17 8.60 -2.37
CA ILE A 180 8.47 8.34 -3.78
C ILE A 180 8.11 9.57 -4.61
N SER A 181 8.93 9.87 -5.62
CA SER A 181 8.64 10.89 -6.63
C SER A 181 8.49 10.20 -7.98
N VAL A 182 7.38 10.48 -8.67
CA VAL A 182 6.98 9.74 -9.86
C VAL A 182 6.74 10.71 -11.01
N THR A 183 7.30 10.37 -12.17
CA THR A 183 7.01 11.04 -13.44
C THR A 183 6.30 10.07 -14.37
N GLN A 184 5.10 10.43 -14.84
CA GLN A 184 4.32 9.70 -15.83
C GLN A 184 4.59 10.23 -17.23
N GLN A 185 4.75 9.31 -18.17
CA GLN A 185 5.04 9.60 -19.57
C GLN A 185 4.27 8.64 -20.48
N LYS A 186 4.26 8.92 -21.79
CA LYS A 186 3.74 7.98 -22.78
C LYS A 186 4.54 6.69 -22.70
N GLY A 187 3.88 5.57 -22.46
CA GLY A 187 4.50 4.27 -22.35
C GLY A 187 5.29 3.85 -23.58
N ILE A 188 5.97 2.73 -23.41
CA ILE A 188 6.88 2.16 -24.40
C ILE A 188 6.27 0.92 -25.04
N SER A 189 6.86 0.47 -26.15
CA SER A 189 6.35 -0.66 -26.95
C SER A 189 6.49 -2.01 -26.25
N ARG A 190 7.41 -2.14 -25.29
CA ARG A 190 7.65 -3.35 -24.51
C ARG A 190 8.22 -2.94 -23.16
N TYR A 191 7.75 -3.57 -22.11
CA TYR A 191 8.37 -3.54 -20.79
C TYR A 191 9.13 -4.84 -20.60
N GLU A 192 10.42 -4.76 -20.28
CA GLU A 192 11.21 -5.93 -19.92
C GLU A 192 11.11 -6.23 -18.43
N GLY A 193 10.74 -7.47 -18.10
CA GLY A 193 10.65 -7.99 -16.75
C GLY A 193 12.00 -8.50 -16.24
N VAL A 194 12.36 -8.14 -15.01
CA VAL A 194 13.60 -8.57 -14.35
C VAL A 194 13.31 -8.96 -12.90
N VAL A 195 14.29 -9.59 -12.25
CA VAL A 195 14.25 -9.79 -10.80
C VAL A 195 15.18 -8.78 -10.15
N ALA A 196 14.63 -7.89 -9.33
CA ALA A 196 15.40 -6.91 -8.57
C ALA A 196 14.83 -6.76 -7.15
N ASN A 197 15.71 -6.56 -6.17
CA ASN A 197 15.35 -6.36 -4.76
C ASN A 197 14.38 -7.43 -4.20
N GLY A 198 14.53 -8.68 -4.66
CA GLY A 198 13.71 -9.82 -4.24
C GLY A 198 12.29 -9.85 -4.84
N ILE A 199 11.99 -8.98 -5.80
CA ILE A 199 10.71 -8.93 -6.52
C ILE A 199 10.96 -9.31 -7.98
N SER A 200 10.07 -10.11 -8.57
CA SER A 200 10.05 -10.36 -10.01
C SER A 200 9.05 -9.41 -10.66
N SER A 201 9.49 -8.67 -11.68
CA SER A 201 8.60 -8.00 -12.63
C SER A 201 8.41 -8.85 -13.89
N HIS A 202 7.38 -8.52 -14.68
CA HIS A 202 7.01 -9.30 -15.86
C HIS A 202 7.24 -8.52 -17.16
N ASP A 203 7.58 -9.27 -18.21
CA ASP A 203 7.54 -8.79 -19.58
C ASP A 203 6.11 -8.41 -19.98
N LEU A 204 5.97 -7.33 -20.75
CA LEU A 204 4.67 -6.92 -21.25
C LEU A 204 4.76 -6.11 -22.55
N VAL A 205 3.97 -6.49 -23.54
CA VAL A 205 3.74 -5.72 -24.77
C VAL A 205 2.35 -5.09 -24.66
N PRO A 206 2.23 -3.81 -24.29
CA PRO A 206 0.94 -3.18 -23.99
C PRO A 206 0.18 -2.77 -25.27
N SER A 207 -1.14 -2.77 -25.20
CA SER A 207 -2.01 -2.20 -26.24
C SER A 207 -2.18 -0.68 -26.12
N ASP A 208 -1.94 -0.12 -24.93
CA ASP A 208 -2.02 1.32 -24.63
C ASP A 208 -0.84 1.70 -23.72
N PRO A 209 -0.03 2.72 -24.06
CA PRO A 209 1.23 2.95 -23.41
C PRO A 209 1.13 4.08 -22.37
N GLY A 210 1.05 3.75 -21.09
CA GLY A 210 1.43 4.63 -19.98
C GLY A 210 2.58 4.00 -19.20
N HIS A 211 3.63 4.78 -18.88
CA HIS A 211 4.73 4.33 -18.04
C HIS A 211 5.14 5.39 -17.02
N ILE A 212 5.87 4.93 -16.01
CA ILE A 212 6.41 5.76 -14.95
C ILE A 212 7.90 5.54 -14.75
N HIS A 213 8.56 6.61 -14.32
CA HIS A 213 9.89 6.58 -13.73
C HIS A 213 9.85 7.13 -12.30
N PHE A 214 10.74 6.62 -11.47
CA PHE A 214 11.01 7.21 -10.17
C PHE A 214 12.12 8.24 -10.30
N VAL A 215 11.89 9.43 -9.76
CA VAL A 215 12.87 10.53 -9.78
C VAL A 215 13.69 10.46 -8.50
N ASN A 216 15.01 10.40 -8.63
CA ASN A 216 15.89 10.54 -7.47
C ASN A 216 15.82 11.97 -6.95
N PRO A 217 15.52 12.20 -5.65
CA PRO A 217 15.52 13.54 -5.07
C PRO A 217 16.87 14.27 -5.19
N THR A 218 17.96 13.54 -5.42
CA THR A 218 19.33 14.05 -5.47
C THR A 218 19.81 14.50 -6.86
N GLU A 219 19.06 14.22 -7.94
CA GLU A 219 19.47 14.62 -9.30
C GLU A 219 19.04 16.04 -9.70
N ASP A 220 18.20 16.71 -8.90
CA ASP A 220 17.73 18.08 -9.15
C ASP A 220 18.64 19.17 -8.53
N THR A 221 19.76 18.79 -7.91
CA THR A 221 20.87 19.71 -7.71
C THR A 221 21.90 19.45 -8.80
N GLY A 222 21.91 20.28 -9.85
CA GLY A 222 22.84 20.20 -10.98
C GLY A 222 24.31 20.17 -10.59
N ILE A 223 24.80 18.99 -10.22
CA ILE A 223 26.21 18.65 -10.09
C ILE A 223 26.38 17.32 -10.81
N HIS A 224 26.87 17.40 -12.05
CA HIS A 224 27.49 16.27 -12.74
C HIS A 224 28.54 15.66 -11.80
N SER A 225 28.27 14.48 -11.25
CA SER A 225 29.32 13.67 -10.64
C SER A 225 29.63 12.49 -11.56
N VAL A 226 30.78 12.61 -12.19
CA VAL A 226 31.44 11.61 -13.00
C VAL A 226 31.79 10.42 -12.09
N TYR A 227 31.10 9.29 -12.24
CA TYR A 227 31.66 8.01 -11.80
C TYR A 227 32.42 7.41 -12.97
N SER A 228 33.72 7.75 -13.06
CA SER A 228 34.71 6.88 -13.69
C SER A 228 34.96 5.71 -12.74
N CYS A 229 34.66 4.50 -13.20
CA CYS A 229 35.13 3.28 -12.57
C CYS A 229 36.66 3.21 -12.73
N ALA A 230 37.36 3.02 -11.62
CA ALA A 230 38.77 2.62 -11.58
C ALA A 230 38.88 1.09 -11.55
#